data_AF-A0A538QBR6-F1
#
_entry.id   AF-A0A538QBR6-F1
#
_cell.length_a   1.000
_cell.length_b   1.000
_cell.length_c   1.000
_cell.angle_alpha   90.00
_cell.angle_beta   90.00
_cell.angle_gamma   90.00
#
_symmetry.space_group_name_H-M   'P 1'
#
loop_
_entity.id
_entity.type
_entity.pdbx_description
1 polymer ?
#
loop_
_entity_poly.entity_id
_entity_poly.type
_entity_poly.pdbx_seq_one_letter_code
_entity_poly.pdbx_strand_id
1 'polypeptide(L)'
;MAAPFLHLVEQGRLDQAALAIEHIVTRSFEADGSRVTASEVRRRFEICERLFRQLRGDLGWGLQRVLDHLPHYFRCELDGQPWEPDRRTCWMPEDGT
;
A
#
# COMPACT_ATOMS: atom_id res chain seq x y z
N MET A 1 6.65 -4.59 -18.36
CA MET A 1 5.62 -5.61 -18.02
C MET A 1 5.37 -5.54 -16.52
N ALA A 2 4.11 -5.53 -16.09
CA ALA A 2 3.73 -5.51 -14.68
C ALA A 2 4.09 -6.83 -14.00
N ALA A 3 4.79 -6.81 -12.87
CA ALA A 3 4.92 -8.02 -12.04
C ALA A 3 3.54 -8.35 -11.44
N PRO A 4 3.04 -9.60 -11.57
CA PRO A 4 1.79 -10.01 -10.93
C PRO A 4 1.91 -9.85 -9.41
N PHE A 5 0.83 -9.50 -8.71
CA PHE A 5 0.80 -9.35 -7.25
C PHE A 5 1.49 -10.52 -6.51
N LEU A 6 1.24 -11.76 -7.00
CA LEU A 6 1.83 -12.99 -6.46
C LEU A 6 3.37 -13.04 -6.52
N HIS A 7 4.00 -12.31 -7.43
CA HIS A 7 5.46 -12.22 -7.53
C HIS A 7 6.07 -11.18 -6.59
N LEU A 8 5.29 -10.22 -6.11
CA LEU A 8 5.74 -9.16 -5.20
C LEU A 8 5.77 -9.62 -3.74
N VAL A 9 5.14 -10.77 -3.46
CA VAL A 9 5.07 -11.37 -2.14
C VAL A 9 5.86 -12.68 -2.14
N GLU A 10 6.82 -12.81 -1.21
CA GLU A 10 7.56 -14.05 -1.02
C GLU A 10 6.60 -15.19 -0.62
N GLN A 11 6.84 -16.40 -1.13
CA GLN A 11 6.08 -17.59 -0.79
C GLN A 11 6.14 -17.82 0.73
N GLY A 12 5.04 -17.50 1.44
CA GLY A 12 4.95 -17.55 2.90
C GLY A 12 4.56 -16.23 3.58
N ARG A 13 4.41 -15.13 2.82
CA ARG A 13 3.88 -13.85 3.35
C ARG A 13 2.64 -13.35 2.62
N LEU A 14 2.07 -14.21 1.75
CA LEU A 14 0.89 -13.92 0.94
C LEU A 14 -0.36 -13.77 1.80
N ASP A 15 -0.52 -14.66 2.77
CA ASP A 15 -1.51 -14.59 3.83
C ASP A 15 -1.43 -13.27 4.58
N GLN A 16 -0.23 -12.85 4.98
CA GLN A 16 -0.02 -11.58 5.69
C GLN A 16 -0.45 -10.38 4.83
N ALA A 17 -0.05 -10.36 3.56
CA ALA A 17 -0.39 -9.27 2.65
C ALA A 17 -1.90 -9.23 2.33
N ALA A 18 -2.51 -10.39 2.08
CA ALA A 18 -3.93 -10.50 1.79
C ALA A 18 -4.79 -10.05 2.99
N LEU A 19 -4.48 -10.55 4.19
CA LEU A 19 -5.18 -10.16 5.43
C LEU A 19 -5.05 -8.66 5.71
N ALA A 20 -3.87 -8.07 5.47
CA ALA A 20 -3.67 -6.65 5.66
C ALA A 20 -4.50 -5.81 4.67
N ILE A 21 -4.55 -6.19 3.39
CA ILE A 21 -5.36 -5.50 2.37
C ILE A 21 -6.85 -5.63 2.71
N GLU A 22 -7.31 -6.82 3.10
CA GLU A 22 -8.70 -7.06 3.52
C GLU A 22 -9.08 -6.17 4.71
N HIS A 23 -8.23 -6.10 5.74
CA HIS A 23 -8.44 -5.23 6.89
C HIS A 23 -8.49 -3.75 6.50
N ILE A 24 -7.57 -3.27 5.65
CA ILE A 24 -7.54 -1.86 5.20
C ILE A 24 -8.83 -1.51 4.46
N VAL A 25 -9.25 -2.36 3.52
CA VAL A 25 -10.49 -2.14 2.76
C VAL A 25 -11.69 -2.14 3.70
N THR A 26 -11.80 -3.11 4.61
CA THR A 26 -12.91 -3.20 5.57
C THR A 26 -12.98 -1.96 6.47
N ARG A 27 -11.86 -1.57 7.09
CA ARG A 27 -11.78 -0.39 7.96
C ARG A 27 -12.14 0.90 7.25
N SER A 28 -11.87 0.99 5.95
CA SER A 28 -12.22 2.19 5.19
C SER A 28 -13.72 2.35 4.99
N PHE A 29 -14.47 1.25 4.84
CA PHE A 29 -15.92 1.33 4.76
C PHE A 29 -16.51 1.79 6.09
N GLU A 30 -15.98 1.29 7.21
CA GLU A 30 -16.35 1.73 8.56
C GLU A 30 -16.08 3.22 8.76
N ALA A 31 -14.90 3.70 8.34
CA ALA A 31 -14.50 5.10 8.48
C ALA A 31 -15.35 6.05 7.62
N ASP A 32 -15.73 5.64 6.42
CA ASP A 32 -16.52 6.47 5.50
C ASP A 32 -18.02 6.40 5.75
N GLY A 33 -18.50 5.44 6.55
CA GLY A 33 -19.93 5.12 6.63
C GLY A 33 -20.53 4.70 5.28
N SER A 34 -19.69 4.24 4.35
CA SER A 34 -20.07 3.94 2.97
C SER A 34 -20.77 2.58 2.85
N ARG A 35 -21.71 2.45 1.92
CA ARG A 35 -22.36 1.17 1.63
C ARG A 35 -21.38 0.20 0.98
N VAL A 36 -21.26 -0.99 1.57
CA VAL A 36 -20.46 -2.08 0.98
C VAL A 36 -21.19 -2.60 -0.27
N THR A 37 -20.58 -2.41 -1.43
CA THR A 37 -21.04 -2.95 -2.71
C THR A 37 -19.87 -3.63 -3.42
N ALA A 38 -20.14 -4.61 -4.29
CA ALA A 38 -19.09 -5.32 -5.02
C ALA A 38 -18.23 -4.37 -5.87
N SER A 39 -18.84 -3.35 -6.47
CA SER A 39 -18.15 -2.32 -7.27
C SER A 39 -17.19 -1.50 -6.41
N GLU A 40 -17.61 -1.09 -5.22
CA GLU A 40 -16.77 -0.26 -4.33
C GLU A 40 -15.67 -1.08 -3.65
N VAL A 41 -15.97 -2.34 -3.29
CA VAL A 41 -14.95 -3.28 -2.78
C VAL A 41 -13.86 -3.47 -3.84
N ARG A 42 -14.25 -3.69 -5.10
CA ARG A 42 -13.32 -3.83 -6.22
C ARG A 42 -12.47 -2.58 -6.41
N ARG A 43 -13.09 -1.39 -6.43
CA ARG A 43 -12.37 -0.11 -6.57
C ARG A 43 -11.32 0.07 -5.47
N ARG A 44 -11.69 -0.17 -4.21
CA ARG A 44 -10.78 -0.03 -3.06
C ARG A 44 -9.65 -1.06 -3.12
N PHE A 45 -9.95 -2.28 -3.53
CA PHE A 45 -8.93 -3.31 -3.73
C PHE A 45 -7.94 -2.92 -4.84
N GLU A 46 -8.42 -2.41 -5.98
CA GLU A 46 -7.58 -1.95 -7.10
C GLU A 46 -6.64 -0.80 -6.68
N ILE A 47 -7.09 0.10 -5.79
CA ILE A 47 -6.24 1.14 -5.21
C ILE A 47 -5.13 0.49 -4.34
N CYS A 48 -5.49 -0.42 -3.44
CA CYS A 48 -4.52 -1.13 -2.60
C CYS A 48 -3.48 -1.89 -3.45
N GLU A 49 -3.91 -2.59 -4.49
CA GLU A 49 -3.03 -3.34 -5.39
C GLU A 49 -2.05 -2.40 -6.12
N ARG A 50 -2.55 -1.28 -6.66
CA ARG A 50 -1.72 -0.27 -7.32
C ARG A 50 -0.68 0.32 -6.37
N LEU A 51 -1.09 0.71 -5.16
CA LEU A 51 -0.18 1.23 -4.13
C LEU A 51 0.86 0.19 -3.72
N PHE A 52 0.43 -1.04 -3.48
CA PHE A 52 1.33 -2.14 -3.11
C PHE A 52 2.38 -2.36 -4.20
N ARG A 53 1.98 -2.37 -5.47
CA ARG A 53 2.88 -2.50 -6.60
C ARG A 53 3.86 -1.34 -6.70
N GLN A 54 3.42 -0.10 -6.48
CA GLN A 54 4.30 1.06 -6.49
C GLN A 54 5.34 0.99 -5.36
N LEU A 55 4.93 0.65 -4.15
CA LEU A 55 5.83 0.63 -2.98
C LEU A 55 6.78 -0.57 -3.02
N ARG A 56 6.27 -1.77 -3.30
CA ARG A 56 7.06 -3.02 -3.30
C ARG A 56 7.81 -3.25 -4.60
N GLY A 57 7.16 -3.01 -5.74
CA GLY A 57 7.70 -3.25 -7.07
C GLY A 57 8.60 -2.11 -7.54
N ASP A 58 8.09 -0.88 -7.58
CA ASP A 58 8.82 0.24 -8.17
C ASP A 58 9.86 0.84 -7.20
N LEU A 59 9.52 0.94 -5.90
CA LEU A 59 10.43 1.48 -4.87
C LEU A 59 11.22 0.42 -4.09
N GLY A 60 10.93 -0.87 -4.31
CA GLY A 60 11.65 -1.96 -3.65
C GLY A 60 11.48 -2.03 -2.13
N TRP A 61 10.41 -1.47 -1.55
CA TRP A 61 10.23 -1.46 -0.10
C TRP A 61 10.06 -2.87 0.47
N GLY A 62 10.58 -3.10 1.68
CA GLY A 62 10.28 -4.32 2.45
C GLY A 62 8.78 -4.49 2.70
N LEU A 63 8.25 -5.73 2.69
CA LEU A 63 6.82 -5.97 2.90
C LEU A 63 6.30 -5.30 4.17
N GLN A 64 7.03 -5.42 5.30
CA GLN A 64 6.60 -4.81 6.56
C GLN A 64 6.45 -3.29 6.41
N ARG A 65 7.43 -2.62 5.80
CA ARG A 65 7.38 -1.18 5.56
C ARG A 65 6.17 -0.80 4.70
N VAL A 66 5.87 -1.59 3.66
CA VAL A 66 4.66 -1.39 2.85
C VAL A 66 3.42 -1.49 3.72
N LEU A 67 3.28 -2.55 4.51
CA LEU A 67 2.10 -2.75 5.37
C LEU A 67 1.93 -1.65 6.43
N ASP A 68 3.03 -1.11 6.95
CA ASP A 68 3.01 -0.03 7.95
C ASP A 68 2.50 1.30 7.34
N HIS A 69 2.74 1.55 6.05
CA HIS A 69 2.42 2.83 5.39
C HIS A 69 1.21 2.76 4.45
N LEU A 70 0.86 1.57 3.96
CA LEU A 70 -0.23 1.36 3.01
C LEU A 70 -1.57 1.93 3.49
N PRO A 71 -1.98 1.81 4.77
CA PRO A 71 -3.25 2.40 5.23
C PRO A 71 -3.29 3.92 5.06
N HIS A 72 -2.18 4.61 5.30
CA HIS A 72 -2.10 6.07 5.19
C HIS A 72 -2.21 6.51 3.72
N TYR A 73 -1.42 5.92 2.82
CA TYR A 73 -1.47 6.26 1.40
C TYR A 73 -2.79 5.88 0.74
N PHE A 74 -3.38 4.75 1.17
CA PHE A 74 -4.71 4.36 0.75
C PHE A 74 -5.76 5.40 1.13
N ARG A 75 -5.68 5.96 2.34
CA ARG A 75 -6.58 7.05 2.76
C ARG A 75 -6.38 8.31 1.92
N CYS A 76 -5.13 8.71 1.67
CA CYS A 76 -4.84 9.84 0.79
C CYS A 76 -5.44 9.65 -0.62
N GLU A 77 -5.31 8.45 -1.20
CA GLU A 77 -5.93 8.13 -2.50
C GLU A 77 -7.46 8.20 -2.47
N LEU A 78 -8.10 7.72 -1.40
CA LEU A 78 -9.56 7.81 -1.25
C LEU A 78 -10.04 9.26 -1.13
N ASP A 79 -9.31 10.08 -0.38
CA ASP A 79 -9.63 11.49 -0.13
C ASP A 79 -9.16 12.43 -1.26
N GLY A 80 -8.52 11.88 -2.31
CA GLY A 80 -7.95 12.66 -3.41
C GLY A 80 -6.83 13.60 -2.98
N GLN A 81 -6.18 13.31 -1.85
CA GLN A 81 -5.08 14.10 -1.32
C GLN A 81 -3.76 13.67 -1.97
N PRO A 82 -2.89 14.64 -2.30
CA PRO A 82 -1.55 14.31 -2.77
C PRO A 82 -0.78 13.60 -1.66
N TRP A 83 -0.06 12.56 -2.02
CA TRP A 83 0.86 11.86 -1.13
C TRP A 83 2.12 11.50 -1.90
N GLU A 84 3.24 11.45 -1.19
CA GLU A 84 4.50 10.96 -1.73
C GLU A 84 5.04 9.83 -0.83
N PRO A 85 5.54 8.75 -1.43
CA PRO A 85 6.17 7.69 -0.66
C PRO A 85 7.43 8.24 -0.01
N ASP A 86 7.62 7.94 1.28
CA ASP A 86 8.79 8.36 2.04
C ASP A 86 10.08 7.80 1.39
N ARG A 87 10.71 8.61 0.56
CA ARG A 87 12.04 8.32 0.03
C ARG A 87 12.98 8.67 1.15
N ARG A 88 13.32 7.68 1.99
CA ARG A 88 14.42 7.78 2.97
C ARG A 88 15.52 8.61 2.33
N THR A 89 15.64 9.87 2.72
CA THR A 89 16.85 10.65 2.55
C THR A 89 17.86 9.86 3.35
N CYS A 90 18.70 9.09 2.66
CA CYS A 90 19.91 8.56 3.25
C CYS A 90 20.63 9.80 3.78
N TRP A 91 20.56 10.02 5.09
CA TRP A 91 21.34 11.04 5.76
C TRP A 91 22.79 10.59 5.56
N MET A 92 23.41 11.03 4.47
CA MET A 92 24.84 10.93 4.34
C MET A 92 25.38 12.02 5.28
N PRO A 93 26.06 11.67 6.38
CA PRO A 93 26.88 12.68 7.03
C PRO A 93 27.83 13.18 5.96
N GLU A 94 27.80 14.48 5.70
CA GLU A 94 28.80 15.12 4.87
C GLU A 94 30.14 14.83 5.54
N ASP A 95 30.91 13.92 4.93
CA ASP A 95 32.24 13.57 5.42
C ASP A 95 33.02 14.87 5.61
N GLY A 96 33.60 15.00 6.81
CA GLY A 96 34.13 16.25 7.31
C GLY A 96 35.15 16.87 6.36
N THR A 97 35.09 18.20 6.25
CA THR A 97 36.21 19.03 5.82
C THR A 97 36.45 20.11 6.86
#